data_AF-A0A183FQF1-F1
#
_entry.id   AF-A0A183FQF1-F1
#
_cell.length_a   1.000
_cell.length_b   1.000
_cell.length_c   1.000
_cell.angle_alpha   90.00
_cell.angle_beta   90.00
_cell.angle_gamma   90.00
#
_symmetry.space_group_name_H-M   'P 1'
#
loop_
_entity.id
_entity.type
_entity.pdbx_description
1 polymer ?
#
loop_
_entity_poly.entity_id
_entity_poly.type
_entity_poly.pdbx_seq_one_letter_code
_entity_poly.pdbx_strand_id
1 'polypeptide(L)'
;MSHEWYEILVAADEAEESSRLDFINLLCDQVFIEPTEPGDKGYPEPASVRKSYICRDVVDMMRYQLIQFDVLLDEEKRAVDEAEKEARFKTALEDETMNEMRNAYFDMQNELRYERNETARTMRRMEEAYRSIMTQITKMTASYKDTIPLFSNAAEGYKEILSQLSRQAEDNKIRFDQVTASVEEVRSWHLERSRVRQRERSPSVAPEAYKRRSDGVMIPTNRHEREKFLRACESELREIDHYLRSVPFRERRFGHRKMKEHEKGVLMCVFCKETGSHYSDACSEVRSTFDRKELLRSEHRCFRCLEIHFDEKCSKPTVCFYCKAVDQAAGKGKSNGDKRDVIEHDHHASICGRPEDIMRRIERKDELTRIIEMCKRDPSTSTSGSALADSRAQKSDHLSLRDADRQREDKRRWNGDRRPSGGDCSQPGPSRIRN
;
A
#
# COMPACT_ATOMS: atom_id res chain seq x y z
N MET A 1 -38.06 77.27 3.78
CA MET A 1 -38.01 76.64 2.43
C MET A 1 -38.39 77.61 1.31
N SER A 2 -39.58 78.22 1.26
CA SER A 2 -39.95 79.07 0.11
C SER A 2 -39.15 80.39 -0.02
N HIS A 3 -38.75 81.01 1.09
CA HIS A 3 -37.85 82.18 1.11
C HIS A 3 -36.42 81.86 0.68
N GLU A 4 -35.93 80.69 1.08
CA GLU A 4 -34.57 80.24 0.82
C GLU A 4 -34.34 79.98 -0.68
N TRP A 5 -35.34 79.42 -1.38
CA TRP A 5 -35.29 79.29 -2.84
C TRP A 5 -35.30 80.63 -3.55
N TYR A 6 -36.04 81.62 -3.05
CA TYR A 6 -36.12 82.92 -3.69
C TYR A 6 -34.81 83.72 -3.57
N GLU A 7 -34.09 83.62 -2.45
CA GLU A 7 -32.78 84.27 -2.31
C GLU A 7 -31.70 83.62 -3.19
N ILE A 8 -31.75 82.30 -3.39
CA ILE A 8 -30.86 81.59 -4.32
C ILE A 8 -31.16 82.04 -5.76
N LEU A 9 -32.44 82.17 -6.14
CA LEU A 9 -32.84 82.65 -7.47
C LEU A 9 -32.42 84.11 -7.70
N VAL A 10 -32.56 84.99 -6.71
CA VAL A 10 -32.10 86.39 -6.82
C VAL A 10 -30.57 86.46 -6.92
N ALA A 11 -29.83 85.67 -6.14
CA ALA A 11 -28.37 85.64 -6.20
C ALA A 11 -27.82 85.02 -7.51
N ALA A 12 -28.58 84.14 -8.16
CA ALA A 12 -28.30 83.58 -9.47
C ALA A 12 -28.77 84.46 -10.65
N ASP A 13 -29.33 85.65 -10.38
CA ASP A 13 -29.95 86.56 -11.35
C ASP A 13 -31.18 85.97 -12.09
N GLU A 14 -31.83 84.97 -11.49
CA GLU A 14 -33.04 84.31 -11.99
C GLU A 14 -34.34 84.95 -11.44
N ALA A 15 -34.26 85.92 -10.52
CA ALA A 15 -35.39 86.67 -10.00
C ALA A 15 -35.03 88.14 -9.68
N GLU A 16 -35.92 89.08 -10.02
CA GLU A 16 -35.72 90.51 -9.72
C GLU A 16 -35.84 90.81 -8.22
N GLU A 17 -34.94 91.65 -7.67
CA GLU A 17 -34.90 91.98 -6.24
C GLU A 17 -36.18 92.69 -5.73
N SER A 18 -36.92 93.35 -6.63
CA SER A 18 -38.27 93.87 -6.38
C SER A 18 -39.25 92.77 -5.94
N SER A 19 -39.17 91.59 -6.57
CA SER A 19 -40.01 90.42 -6.26
C SER A 19 -39.66 89.80 -4.90
N ARG A 20 -38.43 90.02 -4.40
CA ARG A 20 -38.00 89.56 -3.07
C ARG A 20 -38.74 90.28 -1.94
N LEU A 21 -38.87 91.61 -2.05
CA LEU A 21 -39.57 92.41 -1.03
C LEU A 21 -41.06 92.08 -1.00
N ASP A 22 -41.69 91.90 -2.16
CA ASP A 22 -43.09 91.48 -2.25
C ASP A 22 -43.29 90.09 -1.66
N PHE A 23 -42.34 89.17 -1.87
CA PHE A 23 -42.38 87.84 -1.30
C PHE A 23 -42.16 87.83 0.23
N ILE A 24 -41.25 88.66 0.77
CA ILE A 24 -41.08 88.83 2.23
C ILE A 24 -42.35 89.39 2.85
N ASN A 25 -42.98 90.38 2.20
CA ASN A 25 -44.25 90.93 2.65
C ASN A 25 -45.36 89.87 2.64
N LEU A 26 -45.43 89.05 1.59
CA LEU A 26 -46.38 87.93 1.49
C LEU A 26 -46.18 86.90 2.63
N LEU A 27 -44.93 86.62 3.01
CA LEU A 27 -44.63 85.72 4.13
C LEU A 27 -44.98 86.33 5.49
N CYS A 28 -44.77 87.64 5.67
CA CYS A 28 -45.17 88.35 6.88
C CYS A 28 -46.70 88.42 7.02
N ASP A 29 -47.43 88.42 5.91
CA ASP A 29 -48.89 88.41 5.89
C ASP A 29 -49.50 87.02 6.03
N GLN A 30 -48.71 85.95 5.88
CA GLN A 30 -49.16 84.59 6.17
C GLN A 30 -49.39 84.40 7.67
N VAL A 31 -50.61 84.01 8.00
CA VAL A 31 -51.00 83.63 9.36
C VAL A 31 -50.74 82.13 9.53
N PHE A 32 -49.79 81.80 10.39
CA PHE A 32 -49.51 80.41 10.74
C PHE A 32 -50.42 80.00 11.89
N ILE A 33 -50.95 78.79 11.83
CA ILE A 33 -51.72 78.21 12.92
C ILE A 33 -50.78 77.29 13.68
N GLU A 34 -50.36 77.70 14.87
CA GLU A 34 -49.47 76.91 15.72
C GLU A 34 -50.26 76.29 16.88
N PRO A 35 -49.96 75.04 17.27
CA PRO A 35 -50.55 74.44 18.46
C PRO A 35 -50.21 75.29 19.70
N THR A 36 -51.22 75.59 20.52
CA THR A 36 -50.99 76.21 21.83
C THR A 36 -50.53 75.16 22.84
N GLU A 37 -49.69 75.54 23.80
CA GLU A 37 -49.22 74.64 24.86
C GLU A 37 -50.11 74.76 26.13
N PRO A 38 -50.21 73.72 26.99
CA PRO A 38 -50.96 73.80 28.24
C PRO A 38 -50.44 74.93 29.16
N GLY A 39 -51.22 76.02 29.26
CA GLY A 39 -50.84 77.23 29.99
C GLY A 39 -51.05 78.51 29.16
N ASP A 40 -51.13 78.37 27.83
CA ASP A 40 -51.40 79.47 26.92
C ASP A 40 -52.87 79.94 26.98
N LYS A 41 -53.06 81.24 26.78
CA LYS A 41 -54.39 81.86 26.79
C LYS A 41 -55.13 81.48 25.50
N GLY A 42 -55.96 80.44 25.57
CA GLY A 42 -56.71 79.91 24.44
C GLY A 42 -56.56 78.40 24.24
N TYR A 43 -55.75 77.71 25.04
CA TYR A 43 -55.64 76.24 24.98
C TYR A 43 -57.00 75.55 25.20
N PRO A 44 -57.37 74.53 24.41
CA PRO A 44 -56.56 73.79 23.43
C PRO A 44 -56.64 74.31 21.98
N GLU A 45 -57.22 75.48 21.75
CA GLU A 45 -57.41 75.98 20.39
C GLU A 45 -56.07 76.50 19.81
N PRO A 46 -55.70 76.10 18.58
CA PRO A 46 -54.50 76.59 17.92
C PRO A 46 -54.49 78.12 17.80
N ALA A 47 -53.34 78.75 18.03
CA ALA A 47 -53.18 80.19 17.94
C ALA A 47 -52.74 80.61 16.54
N SER A 48 -53.34 81.68 16.02
CA SER A 48 -52.89 82.35 14.81
C SER A 48 -51.70 83.26 15.13
N VAL A 49 -50.51 82.84 14.70
CA VAL A 49 -49.26 83.60 14.88
C VAL A 49 -48.81 84.14 13.53
N ARG A 50 -48.59 85.45 13.44
CA ARG A 50 -47.88 86.06 12.31
C ARG A 50 -46.40 86.08 12.63
N LYS A 51 -45.60 85.40 11.81
CA LYS A 51 -44.14 85.42 11.95
C LYS A 51 -43.60 86.66 11.23
N SER A 52 -42.96 87.56 11.97
CA SER A 52 -42.20 88.66 11.38
C SER A 52 -40.79 88.18 11.11
N TYR A 53 -40.41 88.05 9.84
CA TYR A 53 -39.01 87.78 9.46
C TYR A 53 -38.26 89.10 9.43
N ILE A 54 -37.41 89.35 10.43
CA ILE A 54 -36.54 90.53 10.42
C ILE A 54 -35.32 90.17 9.56
N CYS A 55 -34.74 91.13 8.83
CA CYS A 55 -33.54 90.91 7.99
C CYS A 55 -32.40 90.19 8.75
N ARG A 56 -32.31 90.37 10.07
CA ARG A 56 -31.38 89.64 10.94
C ARG A 56 -31.59 88.12 10.93
N ASP A 57 -32.84 87.66 10.94
CA ASP A 57 -33.19 86.23 10.95
C ASP A 57 -32.73 85.55 9.65
N VAL A 58 -32.85 86.27 8.52
CA VAL A 58 -32.37 85.81 7.21
C VAL A 58 -30.85 85.65 7.20
N VAL A 59 -30.11 86.63 7.71
CA VAL A 59 -28.65 86.56 7.80
C VAL A 59 -28.20 85.40 8.69
N ASP A 60 -28.88 85.17 9.82
CA ASP A 60 -28.56 84.07 10.72
C ASP A 60 -28.89 82.71 10.09
N MET A 61 -29.99 82.58 9.34
CA MET A 61 -30.30 81.39 8.53
C MET A 61 -29.26 81.14 7.44
N MET A 62 -28.86 82.16 6.67
CA MET A 62 -27.83 82.03 5.63
C MET A 62 -26.50 81.59 6.23
N ARG A 63 -26.10 82.16 7.37
CA ARG A 63 -24.89 81.75 8.10
C ARG A 63 -24.96 80.28 8.53
N TYR A 64 -26.10 79.86 9.06
CA TYR A 64 -26.30 78.47 9.45
C TYR A 64 -26.20 77.52 8.24
N GLN A 65 -26.82 77.88 7.11
CA GLN A 65 -26.73 77.10 5.87
C GLN A 65 -25.28 77.04 5.33
N LEU A 66 -24.53 78.15 5.38
CA LEU A 66 -23.11 78.16 4.99
C LEU A 66 -22.29 77.21 5.86
N ILE A 67 -22.51 77.21 7.19
CA ILE A 67 -21.85 76.26 8.10
C ILE A 67 -22.22 74.82 7.73
N GLN A 68 -23.49 74.55 7.38
CA GLN A 68 -23.89 73.20 6.94
C GLN A 68 -23.21 72.78 5.63
N PHE A 69 -23.09 73.68 4.66
CA PHE A 69 -22.37 73.40 3.41
C PHE A 69 -20.88 73.16 3.65
N ASP A 70 -20.23 73.95 4.52
CA ASP A 70 -18.82 73.74 4.87
C ASP A 70 -18.60 72.34 5.49
N VAL A 71 -19.50 71.91 6.39
CA VAL A 71 -19.45 70.56 6.98
C VAL A 71 -19.61 69.48 5.91
N LEU A 72 -20.55 69.64 4.98
CA LEU A 72 -20.76 68.69 3.89
C LEU A 72 -19.57 68.62 2.93
N LEU A 73 -18.96 69.76 2.59
CA LEU A 73 -17.76 69.81 1.75
C LEU A 73 -16.55 69.16 2.44
N ASP A 74 -16.40 69.35 3.75
CA ASP A 74 -15.37 68.67 4.54
C ASP A 74 -15.61 67.15 4.63
N GLU A 75 -16.87 66.72 4.76
CA GLU A 75 -17.25 65.31 4.69
C GLU A 75 -16.96 64.69 3.33
N GLU A 76 -17.35 65.35 2.24
CA GLU A 76 -17.07 64.91 0.88
C GLU A 76 -15.57 64.83 0.61
N LYS A 77 -14.80 65.85 1.03
CA LYS A 77 -13.34 65.85 0.92
C LYS A 77 -12.71 64.67 1.66
N ARG A 78 -13.15 64.39 2.89
CA ARG A 78 -12.68 63.22 3.65
C ARG A 78 -13.02 61.91 2.94
N ALA A 79 -14.23 61.79 2.38
CA ALA A 79 -14.65 60.61 1.64
C ALA A 79 -13.80 60.40 0.36
N VAL A 80 -13.48 61.47 -0.37
CA VAL A 80 -12.58 61.41 -1.54
C VAL A 80 -11.17 61.00 -1.14
N ASP A 81 -10.62 61.58 -0.07
CA ASP A 81 -9.28 61.23 0.43
C ASP A 81 -9.21 59.76 0.89
N GLU A 82 -10.28 59.24 1.51
CA GLU A 82 -10.37 57.84 1.91
C GLU A 82 -10.50 56.90 0.70
N ALA A 83 -11.36 57.23 -0.26
CA ALA A 83 -11.50 56.48 -1.49
C ALA A 83 -10.18 56.44 -2.30
N GLU A 84 -9.43 57.55 -2.35
CA GLU A 84 -8.13 57.60 -3.02
C GLU A 84 -7.10 56.71 -2.31
N LYS A 85 -7.04 56.74 -0.97
CA LYS A 85 -6.17 55.84 -0.19
C LYS A 85 -6.52 54.37 -0.41
N GLU A 86 -7.81 54.04 -0.40
CA GLU A 86 -8.27 52.67 -0.65
C GLU A 86 -7.92 52.22 -2.08
N ALA A 87 -8.10 53.07 -3.09
CA ALA A 87 -7.73 52.78 -4.47
C ALA A 87 -6.22 52.52 -4.60
N ARG A 88 -5.37 53.38 -4.02
CA ARG A 88 -3.91 53.19 -4.02
C ARG A 88 -3.49 51.89 -3.32
N PHE A 89 -4.12 51.58 -2.19
CA PHE A 89 -3.86 50.34 -1.47
C PHE A 89 -4.22 49.11 -2.30
N LYS A 90 -5.40 49.11 -2.95
CA LYS A 90 -5.82 48.03 -3.84
C LYS A 90 -4.88 47.84 -5.02
N THR A 91 -4.48 48.93 -5.69
CA THR A 91 -3.50 48.86 -6.79
C THR A 91 -2.17 48.27 -6.33
N ALA A 92 -1.66 48.65 -5.15
CA ALA A 92 -0.42 48.09 -4.62
C ALA A 92 -0.54 46.58 -4.34
N LEU A 93 -1.68 46.13 -3.81
CA LEU A 93 -1.95 44.71 -3.56
C LEU A 93 -2.09 43.92 -4.87
N GLU A 94 -2.75 44.47 -5.89
CA GLU A 94 -2.83 43.89 -7.22
C GLU A 94 -1.45 43.74 -7.87
N ASP A 95 -0.59 44.75 -7.75
CA ASP A 95 0.78 44.70 -8.26
C ASP A 95 1.62 43.63 -7.55
N GLU A 96 1.49 43.51 -6.22
CA GLU A 96 2.17 42.47 -5.43
C GLU A 96 1.73 41.07 -5.86
N THR A 97 0.42 40.84 -5.95
CA THR A 97 -0.12 39.53 -6.39
C THR A 97 0.29 39.18 -7.82
N MET A 98 0.30 40.15 -8.74
CA MET A 98 0.79 39.95 -10.11
C MET A 98 2.28 39.62 -10.15
N ASN A 99 3.08 40.22 -9.27
CA ASN A 99 4.50 39.90 -9.15
C ASN A 99 4.72 38.48 -8.61
N GLU A 100 3.96 38.06 -7.59
CA GLU A 100 3.98 36.69 -7.07
C GLU A 100 3.61 35.67 -8.16
N MET A 101 2.54 35.93 -8.92
CA MET A 101 2.13 35.06 -10.03
C MET A 101 3.20 34.94 -11.11
N ARG A 102 3.89 36.04 -11.45
CA ARG A 102 5.01 36.01 -12.40
C ARG A 102 6.17 35.18 -11.88
N ASN A 103 6.53 35.32 -10.60
CA ASN A 103 7.61 34.54 -10.00
C ASN A 103 7.27 33.05 -9.98
N ALA A 104 6.05 32.69 -9.56
CA ALA A 104 5.57 31.30 -9.59
C ALA A 104 5.58 30.71 -11.01
N TYR A 105 5.22 31.50 -12.02
CA TYR A 105 5.30 31.10 -13.42
C TYR A 105 6.75 30.86 -13.87
N PHE A 106 7.70 31.73 -13.50
CA PHE A 106 9.12 31.53 -13.80
C PHE A 106 9.69 30.28 -13.14
N ASP A 107 9.33 30.02 -11.88
CA ASP A 107 9.75 28.82 -11.16
C ASP A 107 9.24 27.56 -11.85
N MET A 108 7.96 27.53 -12.24
CA MET A 108 7.37 26.43 -12.99
C MET A 108 8.07 26.23 -14.35
N GLN A 109 8.39 27.31 -15.07
CA GLN A 109 9.14 27.20 -16.32
C GLN A 109 10.56 26.62 -16.12
N ASN A 110 11.22 26.97 -15.01
CA ASN A 110 12.53 26.43 -14.67
C ASN A 110 12.45 24.95 -14.31
N GLU A 111 11.43 24.54 -13.57
CA GLU A 111 11.16 23.13 -13.24
C GLU A 111 10.90 22.30 -14.50
N LEU A 112 10.05 22.79 -15.43
CA LEU A 112 9.82 22.13 -16.71
C LEU A 112 11.11 22.01 -17.55
N ARG A 113 11.96 23.04 -17.54
CA ARG A 113 13.27 22.99 -18.19
C ARG A 113 14.18 21.94 -17.55
N TYR A 114 14.17 21.85 -16.22
CA TYR A 114 14.94 20.86 -15.47
C TYR A 114 14.49 19.44 -15.82
N GLU A 115 13.19 19.15 -15.76
CA GLU A 115 12.61 17.83 -16.09
C GLU A 115 12.87 17.43 -17.54
N ARG A 116 12.73 18.37 -18.49
CA ARG A 116 13.09 18.14 -19.89
C ARG A 116 14.56 17.75 -20.04
N ASN A 117 15.46 18.44 -19.34
CA ASN A 117 16.89 18.16 -19.40
C ASN A 117 17.24 16.83 -18.74
N GLU A 118 16.61 16.48 -17.62
CA GLU A 118 16.83 15.18 -16.98
C GLU A 118 16.32 14.04 -17.85
N THR A 119 15.13 14.18 -18.45
CA THR A 119 14.60 13.22 -19.42
C THR A 119 15.53 13.07 -20.63
N ALA A 120 16.10 14.16 -21.14
CA ALA A 120 17.10 14.10 -22.21
C ALA A 120 18.41 13.43 -21.80
N ARG A 121 18.80 13.49 -20.50
CA ARG A 121 19.97 12.76 -19.98
C ARG A 121 19.66 11.27 -19.85
N THR A 122 18.50 10.90 -19.32
CA THR A 122 18.12 9.50 -19.15
C THR A 122 17.99 8.79 -20.50
N MET A 123 17.37 9.43 -21.50
CA MET A 123 17.30 8.90 -22.87
C MET A 123 18.70 8.65 -23.46
N ARG A 124 19.64 9.60 -23.32
CA ARG A 124 21.01 9.40 -23.78
C ARG A 124 21.72 8.21 -23.11
N ARG A 125 21.58 8.06 -21.78
CA ARG A 125 22.14 6.90 -21.07
C ARG A 125 21.54 5.59 -21.57
N MET A 126 20.23 5.57 -21.85
CA MET A 126 19.55 4.40 -22.39
C MET A 126 20.04 4.06 -23.80
N GLU A 127 20.19 5.05 -24.68
CA GLU A 127 20.75 4.88 -26.02
C GLU A 127 22.17 4.32 -25.99
N GLU A 128 23.03 4.83 -25.10
CA GLU A 128 24.39 4.33 -24.91
C GLU A 128 24.41 2.88 -24.41
N ALA A 129 23.55 2.55 -23.44
CA ALA A 129 23.41 1.18 -22.94
C ALA A 129 22.91 0.23 -24.04
N TYR A 130 21.89 0.63 -24.80
CA TYR A 130 21.37 -0.14 -25.93
C TYR A 130 22.44 -0.38 -27.00
N ARG A 131 23.20 0.64 -27.37
CA ARG A 131 24.32 0.53 -28.32
C ARG A 131 25.39 -0.43 -27.82
N SER A 132 25.71 -0.39 -26.53
CA SER A 132 26.67 -1.32 -25.89
C SER A 132 26.19 -2.77 -25.98
N ILE A 133 24.92 -3.03 -25.60
CA ILE A 133 24.29 -4.36 -25.67
C ILE A 133 24.29 -4.88 -27.11
N MET A 134 23.88 -4.07 -28.08
CA MET A 134 23.87 -4.46 -29.50
C MET A 134 25.27 -4.79 -30.02
N THR A 135 26.29 -4.05 -29.57
CA THR A 135 27.69 -4.35 -29.89
C THR A 135 28.12 -5.71 -29.29
N GLN A 136 27.73 -6.02 -28.06
CA GLN A 136 28.00 -7.32 -27.43
C GLN A 136 27.29 -8.47 -28.14
N ILE A 137 26.00 -8.31 -28.46
CA ILE A 137 25.23 -9.29 -29.23
C ILE A 137 25.91 -9.55 -30.57
N THR A 138 26.34 -8.50 -31.27
CA THR A 138 27.05 -8.64 -32.55
C THR A 138 28.35 -9.45 -32.40
N LYS A 139 29.13 -9.19 -31.34
CA LYS A 139 30.36 -9.95 -31.03
C LYS A 139 30.06 -11.42 -30.71
N MET A 140 29.03 -11.68 -29.90
CA MET A 140 28.61 -13.05 -29.56
C MET A 140 28.14 -13.81 -30.80
N THR A 141 27.31 -13.19 -31.64
CA THR A 141 26.82 -13.78 -32.89
C THR A 141 27.99 -14.12 -33.83
N ALA A 142 29.00 -13.25 -33.94
CA ALA A 142 30.21 -13.56 -34.70
C ALA A 142 30.96 -14.76 -34.12
N SER A 143 31.17 -14.80 -32.80
CA SER A 143 31.82 -15.94 -32.13
C SER A 143 31.05 -17.26 -32.29
N TYR A 144 29.71 -17.22 -32.24
CA TYR A 144 28.89 -18.40 -32.47
C TYR A 144 28.97 -18.88 -33.92
N LYS A 145 29.05 -17.96 -34.88
CA LYS A 145 29.23 -18.30 -36.30
C LYS A 145 30.50 -19.12 -36.53
N ASP A 146 31.56 -18.85 -35.78
CA ASP A 146 32.83 -19.58 -35.88
C ASP A 146 32.82 -20.92 -35.13
N THR A 147 32.08 -21.02 -34.02
CA THR A 147 32.05 -22.24 -33.20
C THR A 147 31.05 -23.29 -33.69
N ILE A 148 29.95 -22.88 -34.33
CA ILE A 148 28.94 -23.80 -34.88
C ILE A 148 29.56 -24.83 -35.83
N PRO A 149 30.40 -24.47 -36.83
CA PRO A 149 31.04 -25.44 -37.71
C PRO A 149 31.93 -26.46 -36.98
N LEU A 150 32.61 -26.04 -35.90
CA LEU A 150 33.44 -26.94 -35.10
C LEU A 150 32.59 -28.03 -34.43
N PHE A 151 31.44 -27.64 -33.86
CA PHE A 151 30.51 -28.61 -33.29
C PHE A 151 29.88 -29.50 -34.36
N SER A 152 29.51 -28.95 -35.52
CA SER A 152 29.01 -29.74 -36.66
C SER A 152 30.02 -30.80 -37.10
N ASN A 153 31.29 -30.42 -37.29
CA ASN A 153 32.35 -31.33 -37.69
C ASN A 153 32.61 -32.42 -36.63
N ALA A 154 32.60 -32.05 -35.34
CA ALA A 154 32.74 -33.01 -34.25
C ALA A 154 31.56 -34.01 -34.22
N ALA A 155 30.34 -33.52 -34.41
CA ALA A 155 29.15 -34.36 -34.46
C ALA A 155 29.17 -35.35 -35.64
N GLU A 156 29.66 -34.92 -36.81
CA GLU A 156 29.89 -35.81 -37.95
C GLU A 156 30.95 -36.87 -37.65
N GLY A 157 32.06 -36.49 -37.01
CA GLY A 157 33.09 -37.42 -36.56
C GLY A 157 32.54 -38.48 -35.59
N TYR A 158 31.70 -38.08 -34.62
CA TYR A 158 31.05 -39.02 -33.71
C TYR A 158 30.07 -39.96 -34.43
N LYS A 159 29.32 -39.46 -35.42
CA LYS A 159 28.44 -40.31 -36.23
C LYS A 159 29.23 -41.39 -36.97
N GLU A 160 30.37 -41.03 -37.57
CA GLU A 160 31.21 -42.01 -38.28
C GLU A 160 31.77 -43.07 -37.33
N ILE A 161 32.26 -42.67 -36.15
CA ILE A 161 32.74 -43.61 -35.12
C ILE A 161 31.62 -44.57 -34.70
N LEU A 162 30.41 -44.05 -34.44
CA LEU A 162 29.27 -44.89 -34.08
C LEU A 162 28.88 -45.84 -35.22
N SER A 163 28.92 -45.40 -36.47
CA SER A 163 28.69 -46.25 -37.64
C SER A 163 29.76 -47.34 -37.78
N GLN A 164 31.02 -47.06 -37.45
CA GLN A 164 32.09 -48.08 -37.42
C GLN A 164 31.87 -49.10 -36.31
N LEU A 165 31.56 -48.66 -35.09
CA LEU A 165 31.26 -49.55 -33.97
C LEU A 165 30.04 -50.44 -34.23
N SER A 166 29.00 -49.88 -34.87
CA SER A 166 27.82 -50.65 -35.25
C SER A 166 28.15 -51.74 -36.27
N ARG A 167 29.00 -51.44 -37.26
CA ARG A 167 29.49 -52.44 -38.23
C ARG A 167 30.27 -53.55 -37.53
N GLN A 168 31.20 -53.19 -36.64
CA GLN A 168 31.96 -54.16 -35.86
C GLN A 168 31.09 -55.03 -34.96
N ALA A 169 30.04 -54.45 -34.36
CA ALA A 169 29.08 -55.20 -33.54
C ALA A 169 28.33 -56.25 -34.37
N GLU A 170 27.90 -55.92 -35.59
CA GLU A 170 27.24 -56.88 -36.48
C GLU A 170 28.21 -57.96 -36.96
N ASP A 171 29.44 -57.61 -37.34
CA ASP A 171 30.48 -58.59 -37.70
C ASP A 171 30.77 -59.56 -36.53
N ASN A 172 30.86 -59.03 -35.30
CA ASN A 172 31.06 -59.83 -34.10
C ASN A 172 29.86 -60.73 -33.81
N LYS A 173 28.64 -60.24 -34.03
CA LYS A 173 27.42 -61.03 -33.89
C LYS A 173 27.41 -62.19 -34.90
N ILE A 174 27.73 -61.94 -36.17
CA ILE A 174 27.84 -62.99 -37.20
C ILE A 174 28.88 -64.05 -36.77
N ARG A 175 30.05 -63.62 -36.27
CA ARG A 175 31.07 -64.55 -35.76
C ARG A 175 30.57 -65.34 -34.54
N PHE A 176 29.87 -64.69 -33.63
CA PHE A 176 29.30 -65.34 -32.45
C PHE A 176 28.23 -66.37 -32.84
N ASP A 177 27.37 -66.05 -33.80
CA ASP A 177 26.36 -66.96 -34.33
C ASP A 177 27.01 -68.17 -35.00
N GLN A 178 28.10 -67.99 -35.75
CA GLN A 178 28.89 -69.09 -36.32
C GLN A 178 29.48 -70.01 -35.24
N VAL A 179 30.10 -69.42 -34.21
CA VAL A 179 30.64 -70.19 -33.08
C VAL A 179 29.53 -70.91 -32.33
N THR A 180 28.40 -70.24 -32.10
CA THR A 180 27.23 -70.83 -31.43
C THR A 180 26.68 -72.00 -32.22
N ALA A 181 26.56 -71.87 -33.54
CA ALA A 181 26.16 -72.97 -34.42
C ALA A 181 27.14 -74.14 -34.36
N SER A 182 28.46 -73.89 -34.41
CA SER A 182 29.47 -74.95 -34.24
C SER A 182 29.42 -75.61 -32.85
N VAL A 183 29.18 -74.83 -31.80
CA VAL A 183 29.01 -75.35 -30.44
C VAL A 183 27.72 -76.15 -30.32
N GLU A 184 26.61 -75.71 -30.93
CA GLU A 184 25.35 -76.45 -30.98
C GLU A 184 25.47 -77.73 -31.81
N GLU A 185 26.29 -77.75 -32.86
CA GLU A 185 26.63 -78.97 -33.59
C GLU A 185 27.38 -79.97 -32.69
N VAL A 186 28.40 -79.51 -31.95
CA VAL A 186 29.10 -80.32 -30.95
C VAL A 186 28.18 -80.74 -29.80
N ARG A 187 27.31 -79.83 -29.34
CA ARG A 187 26.38 -80.07 -28.25
C ARG A 187 25.28 -81.02 -28.67
N SER A 188 24.75 -80.92 -29.89
CA SER A 188 23.77 -81.84 -30.47
C SER A 188 24.41 -83.21 -30.66
N TRP A 189 25.68 -83.30 -31.07
CA TRP A 189 26.44 -84.54 -31.02
C TRP A 189 26.55 -85.11 -29.59
N HIS A 190 26.83 -84.27 -28.58
CA HIS A 190 26.84 -84.66 -27.18
C HIS A 190 25.45 -84.96 -26.58
N LEU A 191 24.39 -84.30 -27.05
CA LEU A 191 23.00 -84.47 -26.63
C LEU A 191 22.39 -85.69 -27.30
N GLU A 192 22.74 -86.02 -28.53
CA GLU A 192 22.45 -87.31 -29.18
C GLU A 192 23.11 -88.43 -28.35
N ARG A 193 24.35 -88.20 -27.90
CA ARG A 193 25.09 -89.07 -26.97
C ARG A 193 24.48 -89.11 -25.55
N SER A 194 23.76 -88.07 -25.12
CA SER A 194 23.13 -87.95 -23.79
C SER A 194 21.63 -88.32 -23.80
N ARG A 195 20.94 -88.28 -24.94
CA ARG A 195 19.58 -88.76 -25.18
C ARG A 195 19.49 -90.28 -25.12
N VAL A 196 20.63 -90.97 -25.33
CA VAL A 196 20.81 -92.39 -24.95
C VAL A 196 20.80 -92.59 -23.42
N ARG A 197 20.91 -91.54 -22.59
CA ARG A 197 21.09 -91.66 -21.13
C ARG A 197 20.12 -90.89 -20.23
N GLN A 198 19.31 -89.95 -20.71
CA GLN A 198 18.41 -89.19 -19.84
C GLN A 198 17.08 -88.88 -20.52
N ARG A 199 16.20 -89.90 -20.55
CA ARG A 199 14.78 -89.68 -20.26
C ARG A 199 14.67 -89.67 -18.74
N GLU A 200 14.56 -88.51 -18.11
CA GLU A 200 13.73 -88.27 -16.92
C GLU A 200 13.96 -86.88 -16.31
N ARG A 201 12.84 -86.25 -15.92
CA ARG A 201 12.66 -85.10 -15.02
C ARG A 201 12.69 -83.69 -15.63
N SER A 202 11.49 -83.19 -15.91
CA SER A 202 11.11 -81.78 -15.70
C SER A 202 10.98 -81.48 -14.20
N PRO A 203 11.11 -80.21 -13.79
CA PRO A 203 10.03 -79.63 -13.00
C PRO A 203 9.69 -78.16 -13.35
N SER A 204 8.53 -77.80 -12.83
CA SER A 204 7.70 -76.62 -13.08
C SER A 204 7.79 -75.59 -11.95
N VAL A 205 7.22 -74.40 -12.22
CA VAL A 205 6.48 -73.47 -11.33
C VAL A 205 7.13 -72.11 -11.03
N ALA A 206 6.31 -71.08 -11.29
CA ALA A 206 6.45 -69.63 -11.16
C ALA A 206 6.15 -69.12 -9.71
N PRO A 207 5.57 -67.92 -9.48
CA PRO A 207 6.05 -66.51 -9.64
C PRO A 207 6.06 -65.75 -8.29
N GLU A 208 6.76 -64.61 -8.17
CA GLU A 208 6.79 -63.84 -6.90
C GLU A 208 6.46 -62.33 -7.06
N ALA A 209 5.57 -61.86 -6.19
CA ALA A 209 4.81 -60.61 -6.27
C ALA A 209 5.45 -59.44 -5.48
N TYR A 210 5.43 -58.24 -6.08
CA TYR A 210 5.95 -56.99 -5.50
C TYR A 210 5.01 -56.39 -4.43
N LYS A 211 5.51 -56.23 -3.19
CA LYS A 211 4.89 -55.43 -2.13
C LYS A 211 5.34 -53.96 -2.21
N ARG A 212 4.38 -53.03 -2.27
CA ARG A 212 4.58 -51.57 -2.19
C ARG A 212 5.09 -51.18 -0.79
N ARG A 213 6.17 -50.38 -0.75
CA ARG A 213 6.71 -49.77 0.46
C ARG A 213 5.85 -48.57 0.86
N SER A 214 5.46 -48.52 2.13
CA SER A 214 4.86 -47.36 2.79
C SER A 214 5.99 -46.55 3.40
N ASP A 215 6.09 -45.27 3.06
CA ASP A 215 7.07 -44.31 3.60
C ASP A 215 6.73 -43.94 5.06
N GLY A 216 6.81 -44.93 5.95
CA GLY A 216 6.76 -44.70 7.39
C GLY A 216 8.05 -44.05 7.87
N VAL A 217 7.94 -43.01 8.68
CA VAL A 217 9.07 -42.41 9.40
C VAL A 217 9.79 -43.51 10.18
N MET A 218 10.99 -43.87 9.73
CA MET A 218 11.81 -44.91 10.35
C MET A 218 12.30 -44.41 11.71
N ILE A 219 11.63 -44.84 12.79
CA ILE A 219 12.10 -44.63 14.16
C ILE A 219 13.24 -45.63 14.41
N PRO A 220 14.46 -45.18 14.77
CA PRO A 220 15.55 -46.09 15.07
C PRO A 220 15.19 -47.04 16.23
N THR A 221 15.44 -48.34 16.03
CA THR A 221 15.16 -49.38 17.05
C THR A 221 16.26 -49.49 18.10
N ASN A 222 17.50 -49.10 17.76
CA ASN A 222 18.63 -49.08 18.69
C ASN A 222 18.47 -47.95 19.72
N ARG A 223 18.58 -48.29 21.01
CA ARG A 223 18.45 -47.34 22.13
C ARG A 223 19.33 -46.09 21.98
N HIS A 224 20.60 -46.26 21.59
CA HIS A 224 21.53 -45.13 21.46
C HIS A 224 21.17 -44.22 20.28
N GLU A 225 20.80 -44.81 19.14
CA GLU A 225 20.37 -44.07 17.95
C GLU A 225 19.04 -43.35 18.20
N ARG A 226 18.13 -43.99 18.91
CA ARG A 226 16.86 -43.39 19.35
C ARG A 226 17.07 -42.20 20.28
N GLU A 227 17.94 -42.31 21.29
CA GLU A 227 18.26 -41.18 22.17
C GLU A 227 18.89 -40.02 21.40
N LYS A 228 19.77 -40.31 20.42
CA LYS A 228 20.36 -39.31 19.53
C LYS A 228 19.29 -38.64 18.66
N PHE A 229 18.36 -39.43 18.10
CA PHE A 229 17.24 -38.95 17.30
C PHE A 229 16.29 -38.06 18.14
N LEU A 230 15.93 -38.50 19.35
CA LEU A 230 15.13 -37.71 20.30
C LEU A 230 15.78 -36.36 20.62
N ARG A 231 17.08 -36.35 20.93
CA ARG A 231 17.83 -35.09 21.19
C ARG A 231 17.80 -34.16 19.99
N ALA A 232 17.91 -34.69 18.77
CA ALA A 232 17.82 -33.91 17.54
C ALA A 232 16.41 -33.31 17.35
N CYS A 233 15.36 -34.11 17.50
CA CYS A 233 13.97 -33.65 17.42
C CYS A 233 13.65 -32.58 18.47
N GLU A 234 14.11 -32.77 19.72
CA GLU A 234 13.91 -31.78 20.80
C GLU A 234 14.69 -30.48 20.53
N SER A 235 15.87 -30.56 19.90
CA SER A 235 16.63 -29.37 19.50
C SER A 235 15.90 -28.58 18.42
N GLU A 236 15.48 -29.27 17.34
CA GLU A 236 14.73 -28.67 16.25
C GLU A 236 13.42 -28.03 16.76
N LEU A 237 12.72 -28.71 17.67
CA LEU A 237 11.50 -28.19 18.30
C LEU A 237 11.77 -26.89 19.07
N ARG A 238 12.87 -26.82 19.85
CA ARG A 238 13.27 -25.60 20.56
C ARG A 238 13.59 -24.45 19.61
N GLU A 239 14.26 -24.74 18.50
CA GLU A 239 14.58 -23.74 17.46
C GLU A 239 13.32 -23.17 16.80
N ILE A 240 12.38 -24.05 16.41
CA ILE A 240 11.10 -23.64 15.85
C ILE A 240 10.30 -22.82 16.86
N ASP A 241 10.25 -23.26 18.12
CA ASP A 241 9.56 -22.53 19.19
C ASP A 241 10.17 -21.14 19.43
N HIS A 242 11.49 -21.04 19.42
CA HIS A 242 12.19 -19.77 19.55
C HIS A 242 11.87 -18.83 18.38
N TYR A 243 11.88 -19.35 17.15
CA TYR A 243 11.51 -18.61 15.96
C TYR A 243 10.05 -18.10 16.02
N LEU A 244 9.09 -18.98 16.34
CA LEU A 244 7.67 -18.61 16.40
C LEU A 244 7.36 -17.61 17.52
N ARG A 245 8.15 -17.58 18.60
CA ARG A 245 8.02 -16.58 19.67
C ARG A 245 8.62 -15.22 19.31
N SER A 246 9.69 -15.20 18.52
CA SER A 246 10.41 -13.97 18.15
C SER A 246 9.80 -13.25 16.94
N VAL A 247 9.07 -13.97 16.09
CA VAL A 247 8.49 -13.44 14.85
C VAL A 247 6.99 -13.18 15.03
N PRO A 248 6.51 -11.92 14.94
CA PRO A 248 5.09 -11.62 14.99
C PRO A 248 4.38 -12.26 13.80
N PHE A 249 3.45 -13.16 14.11
CA PHE A 249 2.73 -13.94 13.13
C PHE A 249 1.45 -13.23 12.67
N ARG A 250 1.30 -13.10 11.36
CA ARG A 250 0.02 -12.78 10.73
C ARG A 250 -0.30 -13.84 9.68
N GLU A 251 -1.35 -14.61 9.96
CA GLU A 251 -1.86 -15.63 9.06
C GLU A 251 -2.44 -15.00 7.78
N ARG A 252 -2.11 -15.62 6.63
CA ARG A 252 -2.74 -15.30 5.35
C ARG A 252 -4.13 -15.91 5.31
N ARG A 253 -5.17 -15.08 5.49
CA ARG A 253 -6.57 -15.52 5.40
C ARG A 253 -7.05 -15.51 3.95
N PHE A 254 -7.53 -16.64 3.46
CA PHE A 254 -8.06 -16.78 2.10
C PHE A 254 -9.58 -16.62 2.06
N GLY A 255 -10.10 -16.22 0.90
CA GLY A 255 -11.53 -16.09 0.64
C GLY A 255 -12.09 -14.68 0.89
N HIS A 256 -13.41 -14.61 1.08
CA HIS A 256 -14.16 -13.36 1.14
C HIS A 256 -13.66 -12.46 2.27
N ARG A 257 -13.35 -11.20 1.94
CA ARG A 257 -12.96 -10.19 2.94
C ARG A 257 -13.85 -8.97 2.79
N LYS A 258 -14.23 -8.36 3.92
CA LYS A 258 -14.91 -7.06 3.91
C LYS A 258 -13.94 -6.00 3.38
N MET A 259 -14.04 -5.71 2.08
CA MET A 259 -13.45 -4.52 1.48
C MET A 259 -14.21 -3.27 1.92
N LYS A 260 -13.56 -2.11 1.84
CA LYS A 260 -14.25 -0.82 2.00
C LYS A 260 -15.21 -0.62 0.84
N GLU A 261 -16.32 0.08 1.06
CA GLU A 261 -17.38 0.24 0.07
C GLU A 261 -16.88 0.82 -1.26
N HIS A 262 -16.03 1.85 -1.20
CA HIS A 262 -15.43 2.47 -2.39
C HIS A 262 -14.42 1.58 -3.13
N GLU A 263 -13.92 0.51 -2.50
CA GLU A 263 -12.96 -0.42 -3.10
C GLU A 263 -13.67 -1.58 -3.82
N LYS A 264 -14.89 -1.94 -3.41
CA LYS A 264 -15.63 -3.10 -3.95
C LYS A 264 -15.87 -3.02 -5.45
N GLY A 265 -16.17 -1.84 -6.00
CA GLY A 265 -16.43 -1.67 -7.43
C GLY A 265 -15.18 -1.49 -8.30
N VAL A 266 -14.02 -1.22 -7.67
CA VAL A 266 -12.81 -0.76 -8.37
C VAL A 266 -11.70 -1.80 -8.33
N LEU A 267 -11.54 -2.50 -7.20
CA LEU A 267 -10.44 -3.45 -7.03
C LEU A 267 -10.79 -4.82 -7.59
N MET A 268 -10.00 -5.25 -8.58
CA MET A 268 -10.04 -6.58 -9.15
C MET A 268 -8.89 -7.43 -8.61
N CYS A 269 -9.17 -8.68 -8.23
CA CYS A 269 -8.14 -9.63 -7.85
C CYS A 269 -7.25 -9.93 -9.05
N VAL A 270 -5.93 -9.74 -8.92
CA VAL A 270 -4.98 -9.95 -10.02
C VAL A 270 -4.88 -11.43 -10.43
N PHE A 271 -5.26 -12.35 -9.56
CA PHE A 271 -5.13 -13.79 -9.80
C PHE A 271 -6.39 -14.40 -10.42
N CYS A 272 -7.53 -14.35 -9.74
CA CYS A 272 -8.78 -14.93 -10.25
C CYS A 272 -9.66 -13.95 -11.05
N LYS A 273 -9.26 -12.68 -11.15
CA LYS A 273 -10.00 -11.60 -11.85
C LYS A 273 -11.39 -11.27 -11.30
N GLU A 274 -11.75 -11.79 -10.12
CA GLU A 274 -12.99 -11.42 -9.44
C GLU A 274 -12.90 -10.00 -8.87
N THR A 275 -13.95 -9.19 -9.07
CA THR A 275 -14.00 -7.79 -8.62
C THR A 275 -14.70 -7.70 -7.26
N GLY A 276 -14.08 -7.00 -6.31
CA GLY A 276 -14.72 -6.60 -5.05
C GLY A 276 -14.92 -7.67 -3.99
N SER A 277 -14.62 -8.93 -4.26
CA SER A 277 -14.87 -10.04 -3.31
C SER A 277 -13.72 -10.24 -2.29
N HIS A 278 -12.47 -10.02 -2.71
CA HIS A 278 -11.27 -10.18 -1.87
C HIS A 278 -10.06 -9.43 -2.44
N TYR A 279 -9.15 -8.98 -1.58
CA TYR A 279 -7.86 -8.44 -2.04
C TYR A 279 -7.02 -9.55 -2.64
N SER A 280 -6.17 -9.26 -3.63
CA SER A 280 -5.30 -10.24 -4.30
C SER A 280 -4.49 -11.11 -3.32
N ASP A 281 -4.08 -10.55 -2.17
CA ASP A 281 -3.39 -11.26 -1.08
C ASP A 281 -4.17 -12.48 -0.52
N ALA A 282 -5.49 -12.41 -0.59
CA ALA A 282 -6.46 -13.35 0.00
C ALA A 282 -7.13 -14.26 -1.04
N CYS A 283 -6.62 -14.34 -2.27
CA CYS A 283 -7.23 -15.15 -3.32
C CYS A 283 -7.37 -16.64 -2.96
N SER A 284 -8.60 -17.17 -3.02
CA SER A 284 -8.93 -18.59 -2.74
C SER A 284 -8.55 -19.54 -3.86
N GLU A 285 -8.61 -19.08 -5.11
CA GLU A 285 -8.31 -19.89 -6.30
C GLU A 285 -6.81 -20.16 -6.44
N VAL A 286 -5.99 -19.11 -6.25
CA VAL A 286 -4.53 -19.20 -6.36
C VAL A 286 -3.92 -19.00 -4.97
N ARG A 287 -3.73 -20.10 -4.24
CA ARG A 287 -3.27 -20.08 -2.84
C ARG A 287 -1.75 -20.08 -2.70
N SER A 288 -1.07 -20.88 -3.51
CA SER A 288 0.39 -21.05 -3.43
C SER A 288 1.12 -19.80 -3.90
N THR A 289 2.15 -19.38 -3.17
CA THR A 289 3.02 -18.27 -3.58
C THR A 289 3.82 -18.60 -4.83
N PHE A 290 4.09 -19.89 -5.08
CA PHE A 290 4.70 -20.35 -6.32
C PHE A 290 3.78 -20.08 -7.52
N ASP A 291 2.53 -20.56 -7.47
CA ASP A 291 1.54 -20.39 -8.55
C ASP A 291 1.26 -18.90 -8.81
N ARG A 292 1.21 -18.09 -7.76
CA ARG A 292 1.05 -16.63 -7.88
C ARG A 292 2.22 -15.99 -8.62
N LYS A 293 3.45 -16.38 -8.32
CA LYS A 293 4.65 -15.86 -9.01
C LYS A 293 4.69 -16.31 -10.46
N GLU A 294 4.29 -17.56 -10.74
CA GLU A 294 4.21 -18.08 -12.10
C GLU A 294 3.20 -17.31 -12.94
N LEU A 295 1.99 -17.10 -12.41
CA LEU A 295 0.94 -16.34 -13.10
C LEU A 295 1.35 -14.90 -13.40
N LEU A 296 1.98 -14.21 -12.43
CA LEU A 296 2.49 -12.86 -12.65
C LEU A 296 3.60 -12.83 -13.71
N ARG A 297 4.46 -13.85 -13.76
CA ARG A 297 5.51 -13.95 -14.78
C ARG A 297 4.91 -14.17 -16.17
N SER A 298 3.94 -15.06 -16.30
CA SER A 298 3.26 -15.32 -17.58
C SER A 298 2.46 -14.12 -18.10
N GLU A 299 1.94 -13.28 -17.19
CA GLU A 299 1.22 -12.05 -17.55
C GLU A 299 2.13 -10.81 -17.66
N HIS A 300 3.46 -10.97 -17.55
CA HIS A 300 4.43 -9.87 -17.55
C HIS A 300 4.11 -8.75 -16.52
N ARG A 301 3.64 -9.15 -15.33
CA ARG A 301 3.32 -8.23 -14.24
C ARG A 301 4.49 -8.05 -13.29
N CYS A 302 4.61 -6.84 -12.77
CA CYS A 302 5.60 -6.50 -11.77
C CYS A 302 5.31 -7.19 -10.44
N PHE A 303 6.32 -7.85 -9.86
CA PHE A 303 6.22 -8.48 -8.54
C PHE A 303 6.08 -7.48 -7.39
N ARG A 304 6.38 -6.19 -7.60
CA ARG A 304 6.28 -5.13 -6.58
C ARG A 304 4.87 -4.56 -6.47
N CYS A 305 4.28 -4.15 -7.59
CA CYS A 305 2.98 -3.46 -7.61
C CYS A 305 1.84 -4.26 -8.27
N LEU A 306 2.13 -5.43 -8.85
CA LEU A 306 1.19 -6.29 -9.60
C LEU A 306 0.63 -5.70 -10.91
N GLU A 307 1.15 -4.55 -11.36
CA GLU A 307 0.78 -3.91 -12.63
C GLU A 307 1.69 -4.35 -13.77
N ILE A 308 1.25 -4.15 -15.01
CA ILE A 308 2.05 -4.39 -16.21
C ILE A 308 2.87 -3.12 -16.49
N HIS A 309 4.16 -3.30 -16.72
CA HIS A 309 5.07 -2.22 -17.13
C HIS A 309 5.68 -2.58 -18.47
N PHE A 310 5.72 -1.63 -19.40
CA PHE A 310 6.21 -1.91 -20.75
C PHE A 310 7.73 -1.90 -20.83
N ASP A 311 8.44 -0.97 -20.15
CA ASP A 311 9.93 -0.95 -20.19
C ASP A 311 10.60 -0.25 -18.99
N GLU A 312 9.85 0.11 -17.94
CA GLU A 312 10.38 0.86 -16.80
C GLU A 312 10.57 -0.01 -15.55
N LYS A 313 11.68 0.22 -14.84
CA LYS A 313 11.84 -0.30 -13.47
C LYS A 313 10.71 0.28 -12.63
N CYS A 314 9.88 -0.58 -12.06
CA CYS A 314 8.78 -0.17 -11.18
C CYS A 314 9.31 0.80 -10.11
N SER A 315 8.80 2.03 -10.11
CA SER A 315 9.19 3.08 -9.15
C SER A 315 8.34 3.07 -7.88
N LYS A 316 7.22 2.32 -7.88
CA LYS A 316 6.26 2.28 -6.77
C LYS A 316 6.91 1.66 -5.53
N PRO A 317 7.15 2.45 -4.46
CA PRO A 317 7.70 1.90 -3.24
C PRO A 317 6.63 1.00 -2.60
N THR A 318 6.87 -0.30 -2.61
CA THR A 318 5.95 -1.25 -1.98
C THR A 318 6.66 -1.92 -0.83
N VAL A 319 6.13 -1.73 0.37
CA VAL A 319 6.64 -2.40 1.57
C VAL A 319 5.74 -3.60 1.84
N CYS A 320 6.30 -4.81 1.76
CA CYS A 320 5.56 -6.02 2.10
C CYS A 320 5.11 -5.98 3.57
N PHE A 321 3.79 -6.01 3.79
CA PHE A 321 3.20 -5.99 5.13
C PHE A 321 3.72 -7.13 6.02
N TYR A 322 3.84 -8.34 5.48
CA TYR A 322 4.34 -9.50 6.22
C TYR A 322 5.82 -9.36 6.58
N CYS A 323 6.60 -8.72 5.70
CA CYS A 323 8.01 -8.52 5.99
C CYS A 323 8.23 -7.48 7.07
N LYS A 324 7.56 -6.34 6.92
CA LYS A 324 7.66 -5.19 7.82
C LYS A 324 7.43 -5.56 9.27
N ALA A 325 6.47 -6.44 9.56
CA ALA A 325 6.16 -6.88 10.92
C ALA A 325 7.37 -7.57 11.59
N VAL A 326 8.10 -8.40 10.84
CA VAL A 326 9.26 -9.12 11.36
C VAL A 326 10.43 -8.17 11.58
N ASP A 327 10.68 -7.25 10.65
CA ASP A 327 11.81 -6.34 10.75
C ASP A 327 11.64 -5.39 11.94
N GLN A 328 10.39 -5.01 12.24
CA GLN A 328 10.02 -4.26 13.45
C GLN A 328 10.28 -5.07 14.73
N ALA A 329 9.90 -6.35 14.77
CA ALA A 329 10.12 -7.19 15.95
C ALA A 329 11.59 -7.54 16.19
N ALA A 330 12.38 -7.65 15.12
CA ALA A 330 13.81 -7.86 15.22
C ALA A 330 14.60 -6.62 15.69
N GLY A 331 13.91 -5.51 16.01
CA GLY A 331 14.57 -4.26 16.40
C GLY A 331 15.40 -3.62 15.27
N LYS A 332 15.25 -4.11 14.03
CA LYS A 332 15.87 -3.54 12.82
C LYS A 332 15.07 -2.32 12.36
N GLY A 333 14.84 -1.38 13.27
CA GLY A 333 14.22 -0.10 12.97
C GLY A 333 15.23 0.80 12.27
N LYS A 334 15.02 1.03 10.97
CA LYS A 334 15.70 2.07 10.17
C LYS A 334 17.20 2.24 10.50
N SER A 335 18.01 1.20 10.33
CA SER A 335 19.46 1.39 10.33
C SER A 335 19.80 2.26 9.12
N ASN A 336 20.09 3.54 9.37
CA ASN A 336 20.60 4.47 8.38
C ASN A 336 21.92 3.91 7.83
N GLY A 337 21.93 3.39 6.61
CA GLY A 337 23.07 3.59 5.72
C GLY A 337 23.80 2.37 5.16
N ASP A 338 23.72 1.17 5.72
CA ASP A 338 24.49 0.04 5.16
C ASP A 338 23.66 -0.82 4.20
N LYS A 339 23.76 -0.49 2.90
CA LYS A 339 22.95 -1.03 1.81
C LYS A 339 23.26 -2.49 1.42
N ARG A 340 24.16 -3.18 2.12
CA ARG A 340 24.74 -4.44 1.60
C ARG A 340 23.98 -5.71 1.96
N ASP A 341 23.14 -5.71 3.00
CA ASP A 341 22.34 -6.89 3.41
C ASP A 341 20.82 -6.60 3.41
N VAL A 342 20.36 -5.72 2.52
CA VAL A 342 18.92 -5.46 2.33
C VAL A 342 18.31 -6.68 1.64
N ILE A 343 17.92 -7.66 2.47
CA ILE A 343 17.06 -8.77 2.07
C ILE A 343 15.89 -8.18 1.26
N GLU A 344 15.64 -8.73 0.08
CA GLU A 344 14.64 -8.32 -0.91
C GLU A 344 13.22 -8.19 -0.30
N HIS A 345 12.96 -7.09 0.39
CA HIS A 345 11.62 -6.65 0.76
C HIS A 345 10.86 -6.08 -0.43
N ASP A 346 11.43 -6.22 -1.62
CA ASP A 346 10.96 -5.61 -2.85
C ASP A 346 9.94 -6.48 -3.58
N HIS A 347 8.90 -6.85 -2.85
CA HIS A 347 7.83 -7.68 -3.36
C HIS A 347 6.48 -7.29 -2.77
N HIS A 348 5.42 -7.52 -3.52
CA HIS A 348 4.05 -7.31 -3.08
C HIS A 348 3.66 -8.34 -2.00
N ALA A 349 2.83 -7.95 -1.03
CA ALA A 349 2.40 -8.83 0.06
C ALA A 349 1.75 -10.15 -0.43
N SER A 350 1.06 -10.09 -1.57
CA SER A 350 0.37 -11.24 -2.18
C SER A 350 1.31 -12.36 -2.63
N ILE A 351 2.59 -12.09 -2.86
CA ILE A 351 3.59 -13.10 -3.26
C ILE A 351 4.63 -13.38 -2.19
N CYS A 352 4.46 -12.80 -0.99
CA CYS A 352 5.33 -13.06 0.15
C CYS A 352 5.17 -14.51 0.62
N GLY A 353 6.27 -15.28 0.67
CA GLY A 353 6.30 -16.67 1.16
C GLY A 353 6.34 -16.82 2.69
N ARG A 354 6.49 -15.72 3.43
CA ARG A 354 6.64 -15.76 4.91
C ARG A 354 5.42 -16.39 5.61
N PRO A 355 4.16 -16.10 5.25
CA PRO A 355 3.02 -16.76 5.88
C PRO A 355 3.06 -18.28 5.73
N GLU A 356 3.41 -18.79 4.55
CA GLU A 356 3.50 -20.22 4.25
C GLU A 356 4.69 -20.87 4.98
N ASP A 357 5.83 -20.16 5.06
CA ASP A 357 6.98 -20.59 5.86
C ASP A 357 6.66 -20.71 7.35
N ILE A 358 5.82 -19.81 7.88
CA ILE A 358 5.40 -19.89 9.28
C ILE A 358 4.43 -21.06 9.48
N MET A 359 3.47 -21.26 8.56
CA MET A 359 2.56 -22.41 8.61
C MET A 359 3.32 -23.75 8.55
N ARG A 360 4.30 -23.88 7.64
CA ARG A 360 5.17 -25.07 7.58
C ARG A 360 5.90 -25.34 8.89
N ARG A 361 6.37 -24.29 9.57
CA ARG A 361 7.02 -24.44 10.89
C ARG A 361 6.04 -24.85 11.98
N ILE A 362 4.80 -24.37 11.95
CA ILE A 362 3.73 -24.81 12.88
C ILE A 362 3.42 -26.30 12.64
N GLU A 363 3.21 -26.71 11.39
CA GLU A 363 2.99 -28.12 11.04
C GLU A 363 4.16 -29.02 11.47
N ARG A 364 5.40 -28.55 11.22
CA ARG A 364 6.62 -29.26 11.63
C ARG A 364 6.74 -29.36 13.15
N LYS A 365 6.37 -28.31 13.89
CA LYS A 365 6.30 -28.33 15.36
C LYS A 365 5.32 -29.40 15.85
N ASP A 366 4.13 -29.49 15.26
CA ASP A 366 3.12 -30.47 15.63
C ASP A 366 3.55 -31.90 15.27
N GLU A 367 4.25 -32.08 14.14
CA GLU A 367 4.89 -33.34 13.77
C GLU A 367 5.97 -33.76 14.77
N LEU A 368 6.92 -32.88 15.09
CA LEU A 368 8.00 -33.15 16.06
C LEU A 368 7.44 -33.47 17.45
N THR A 369 6.40 -32.75 17.88
CA THR A 369 5.72 -33.01 19.16
C THR A 369 5.15 -34.43 19.18
N ARG A 370 4.46 -34.86 18.12
CA ARG A 370 3.95 -36.24 17.98
C ARG A 370 5.08 -37.28 17.97
N ILE A 371 6.16 -37.03 17.24
CA ILE A 371 7.33 -37.94 17.17
C ILE A 371 7.96 -38.09 18.56
N ILE A 372 8.15 -36.99 19.30
CA ILE A 372 8.72 -36.98 20.65
C ILE A 372 7.81 -37.73 21.62
N GLU A 373 6.49 -37.49 21.58
CA GLU A 373 5.53 -38.22 22.40
C GLU A 373 5.54 -39.72 22.11
N MET A 374 5.55 -40.13 20.84
CA MET A 374 5.68 -41.54 20.45
C MET A 374 6.98 -42.15 20.95
N CYS A 375 8.10 -41.45 20.76
CA CYS A 375 9.42 -41.89 21.22
C CYS A 375 9.56 -41.89 22.75
N LYS A 376 8.68 -41.22 23.51
CA LYS A 376 8.66 -41.29 24.98
C LYS A 376 7.72 -42.37 25.51
N ARG A 377 6.73 -42.80 24.72
CA ARG A 377 5.72 -43.80 25.13
C ARG A 377 6.16 -45.25 24.97
N ASP A 378 7.31 -45.57 24.36
CA ASP A 378 7.62 -46.99 24.14
C ASP A 378 7.74 -47.78 25.44
N PRO A 379 6.97 -48.87 25.59
CA PRO A 379 6.97 -49.72 26.77
C PRO A 379 8.20 -50.64 26.85
N SER A 380 9.13 -50.61 25.90
CA SER A 380 10.33 -51.46 25.95
C SER A 380 11.33 -51.05 27.04
N THR A 381 11.15 -49.90 27.68
CA THR A 381 11.89 -49.51 28.91
C THR A 381 11.16 -49.85 30.21
N SER A 382 9.93 -50.39 30.17
CA SER A 382 9.23 -50.88 31.37
C SER A 382 9.54 -52.35 31.69
N THR A 383 10.58 -52.93 31.06
CA THR A 383 11.13 -54.24 31.43
C THR A 383 12.29 -54.10 32.42
N SER A 384 12.00 -53.61 33.62
CA SER A 384 12.81 -53.90 34.81
C SER A 384 11.88 -54.17 35.98
N GLY A 385 11.42 -55.43 36.04
CA GLY A 385 10.97 -55.99 37.30
C GLY A 385 12.14 -56.02 38.27
N SER A 386 12.24 -55.01 39.13
CA SER A 386 13.01 -55.07 40.39
C SER A 386 12.68 -53.85 41.27
N ALA A 387 11.45 -53.77 41.75
CA ALA A 387 11.05 -52.93 42.89
C ALA A 387 9.71 -53.41 43.44
N LEU A 388 9.67 -54.66 43.87
CA LEU A 388 8.61 -55.23 44.71
C LEU A 388 9.21 -55.46 46.11
N ALA A 389 9.67 -54.40 46.74
CA ALA A 389 9.94 -54.31 48.18
C ALA A 389 10.18 -52.84 48.52
N ASP A 390 9.54 -52.37 49.58
CA ASP A 390 9.70 -51.04 50.19
C ASP A 390 9.04 -49.87 49.46
N SER A 391 7.75 -49.68 49.77
CA SER A 391 7.32 -48.51 50.54
C SER A 391 5.81 -48.54 50.76
N ARG A 392 5.42 -49.36 51.73
CA ARG A 392 4.17 -49.26 52.47
C ARG A 392 4.38 -48.27 53.62
N ALA A 393 4.37 -46.97 53.36
CA ALA A 393 4.11 -45.93 54.36
C ALA A 393 4.22 -44.54 53.74
N GLN A 394 3.09 -43.93 53.41
CA GLN A 394 2.69 -42.58 53.84
C GLN A 394 1.53 -42.10 52.96
N LYS A 395 0.33 -42.26 53.52
CA LYS A 395 -0.90 -41.56 53.13
C LYS A 395 -0.91 -40.22 53.88
N SER A 396 -0.77 -39.12 53.18
CA SER A 396 -1.09 -37.71 53.54
C SER A 396 -0.21 -36.86 52.61
N ASP A 397 -0.66 -36.05 51.66
CA ASP A 397 -1.85 -35.22 51.64
C ASP A 397 -2.36 -35.08 50.21
N HIS A 398 -3.64 -35.40 50.06
CA HIS A 398 -4.45 -34.98 48.92
C HIS A 398 -4.83 -33.52 49.20
N LEU A 399 -4.34 -32.56 48.41
CA LEU A 399 -5.00 -31.29 48.05
C LEU A 399 -4.04 -30.45 47.18
N SER A 400 -4.60 -29.72 46.21
CA SER A 400 -3.93 -28.76 45.30
C SER A 400 -3.28 -29.31 44.03
N LEU A 401 -4.11 -29.69 43.05
CA LEU A 401 -3.72 -29.73 41.63
C LEU A 401 -4.93 -29.64 40.69
N ARG A 402 -5.89 -28.77 41.04
CA ARG A 402 -7.07 -28.45 40.20
C ARG A 402 -7.15 -26.98 39.76
N ASP A 403 -6.09 -26.17 39.97
CA ASP A 403 -6.11 -24.73 39.65
C ASP A 403 -5.28 -24.33 38.41
N ALA A 404 -4.68 -25.27 37.68
CA ALA A 404 -3.88 -24.93 36.50
C ALA A 404 -4.68 -24.76 35.19
N ASP A 405 -5.90 -25.30 35.10
CA ASP A 405 -6.69 -25.28 33.85
C ASP A 405 -7.68 -24.11 33.74
N ARG A 406 -7.82 -23.26 34.77
CA ARG A 406 -8.70 -22.08 34.73
C ARG A 406 -8.06 -20.80 34.18
N GLN A 407 -6.75 -20.76 33.93
CA GLN A 407 -6.07 -19.53 33.46
C GLN A 407 -5.87 -19.44 31.94
N ARG A 408 -6.32 -20.41 31.14
CA ARG A 408 -6.20 -20.36 29.66
C ARG A 408 -7.38 -19.73 28.93
N GLU A 409 -8.54 -19.55 29.58
CA GLU A 409 -9.72 -18.98 28.92
C GLU A 409 -9.90 -17.45 29.11
N ASP A 410 -9.27 -16.85 30.13
CA ASP A 410 -9.44 -15.41 30.41
C ASP A 410 -8.53 -14.45 29.61
N LYS A 411 -7.62 -14.96 28.77
CA LYS A 411 -6.74 -14.10 27.92
C LYS A 411 -7.28 -13.81 26.52
N ARG A 412 -8.49 -14.26 26.16
CA ARG A 412 -9.15 -13.91 24.87
C ARG A 412 -10.14 -12.74 24.97
N ARG A 413 -10.06 -11.93 26.04
CA ARG A 413 -10.99 -10.82 26.28
C ARG A 413 -10.30 -9.48 26.53
N TRP A 414 -9.22 -9.16 25.82
CA TRP A 414 -8.60 -7.82 25.84
C TRP A 414 -8.27 -7.34 24.42
N ASN A 415 -9.22 -6.57 23.88
CA ASN A 415 -9.14 -5.56 22.81
C ASN A 415 -10.61 -5.15 22.58
N GLY A 416 -11.23 -4.33 23.41
CA GLY A 416 -10.75 -2.99 23.75
C GLY A 416 -11.33 -1.98 22.76
N ASP A 417 -12.66 -1.95 22.64
CA ASP A 417 -13.41 -0.85 22.04
C ASP A 417 -13.05 0.44 22.80
N ARG A 418 -12.28 1.31 22.14
CA ARG A 418 -12.23 2.75 22.45
C ARG A 418 -12.67 3.51 21.21
N ARG A 419 -13.98 3.65 21.05
CA ARG A 419 -14.58 4.78 20.32
C ARG A 419 -14.82 5.90 21.33
N PRO A 420 -14.32 7.13 21.11
CA PRO A 420 -14.89 8.31 21.73
C PRO A 420 -16.15 8.69 20.95
N SER A 421 -17.30 8.58 21.61
CA SER A 421 -18.49 9.35 21.25
C SER A 421 -18.33 10.77 21.80
N GLY A 422 -18.65 11.77 21.00
CA GLY A 422 -18.92 13.12 21.47
C GLY A 422 -18.36 14.21 20.58
N GLY A 423 -19.24 15.03 19.99
CA GLY A 423 -18.87 16.38 19.54
C GLY A 423 -19.52 16.84 18.24
N ASP A 424 -20.84 16.88 18.16
CA ASP A 424 -21.52 17.94 17.38
C ASP A 424 -21.26 19.27 18.09
N CYS A 425 -20.72 20.27 17.39
CA CYS A 425 -20.90 21.71 17.63
C CYS A 425 -20.23 22.54 16.53
N SER A 426 -21.06 23.07 15.63
CA SER A 426 -21.14 24.49 15.23
C SER A 426 -19.88 25.31 14.88
N GLN A 427 -19.87 25.71 13.60
CA GLN A 427 -19.55 27.04 13.03
C GLN A 427 -18.10 27.56 12.87
N PRO A 428 -17.82 28.28 11.77
CA PRO A 428 -16.52 28.88 11.46
C PRO A 428 -16.40 30.30 12.04
N GLY A 429 -15.26 30.58 12.68
CA GLY A 429 -14.87 31.92 13.14
C GLY A 429 -13.54 32.37 12.52
N PRO A 430 -13.33 33.68 12.30
CA PRO A 430 -12.33 34.19 11.37
C PRO A 430 -10.93 34.38 11.96
N SER A 431 -9.97 34.39 11.05
CA SER A 431 -8.54 34.65 11.20
C SER A 431 -8.24 35.93 11.98
N ARG A 432 -7.44 35.83 13.03
CA ARG A 432 -6.72 36.97 13.63
C ARG A 432 -5.31 37.05 13.05
N ILE A 433 -5.10 38.09 12.25
CA ILE A 433 -3.79 38.66 11.92
C ILE A 433 -3.24 39.32 13.20
N ARG A 434 -1.97 39.09 13.50
CA ARG A 434 -1.20 39.85 14.49
C ARG A 434 -0.35 40.89 13.75
N ASN A 435 -0.43 42.12 14.23
CA ASN A 435 0.46 43.24 13.91
C ASN A 435 1.92 42.93 14.28
#